data_AF-A0A7C5CCF4-F1
#
_entry.id   AF-A0A7C5CCF4-F1
#
_cell.length_a   1.000
_cell.length_b   1.000
_cell.length_c   1.000
_cell.angle_alpha   90.00
_cell.angle_beta   90.00
_cell.angle_gamma   90.00
#
_symmetry.space_group_name_H-M   'P 1'
#
loop_
_entity.id
_entity.type
_entity.pdbx_description
1 polymer ?
#
loop_
_entity_poly.entity_id
_entity_poly.type
_entity_poly.pdbx_seq_one_letter_code
_entity_poly.pdbx_strand_id
1 'polypeptide(L)'
;DLTPLLAFYASPVGQKVVALELSGRRAFLEPDVEEEARRIWRDSPEAAPHARAIRAYMEVNDLVERNVIASMNADFTFLRAYFEGDADVNEALILADIWREEDNIRADSAEWLFAYLAMAYGPLSPEEMQANLALWHTAEGRALNGALFDGFSAMVTSVSEELGRAAGRLLMQEEL
;
A
#
# COMPACT_ATOMS: atom_id res chain seq x y z
N ASP A 1 4.31 21.23 -13.28
CA ASP A 1 3.03 21.93 -13.51
C ASP A 1 1.92 21.02 -12.99
N LEU A 2 1.00 21.51 -12.16
CA LEU A 2 -0.09 20.68 -11.61
C LEU A 2 -1.33 20.65 -12.52
N THR A 3 -1.37 21.50 -13.56
CA THR A 3 -2.53 21.65 -14.43
C THR A 3 -3.03 20.32 -15.04
N PRO A 4 -2.16 19.42 -15.55
CA PRO A 4 -2.62 18.13 -16.08
C PRO A 4 -3.26 17.23 -15.02
N LEU A 5 -2.72 17.24 -13.79
CA LEU A 5 -3.27 16.47 -12.67
C LEU A 5 -4.64 17.03 -12.27
N LEU A 6 -4.75 18.35 -12.11
CA LEU A 6 -6.00 19.01 -11.76
C LEU A 6 -7.07 18.76 -12.82
N ALA A 7 -6.71 18.81 -14.11
CA ALA A 7 -7.63 18.50 -15.19
C ALA A 7 -8.12 17.04 -15.15
N PHE A 8 -7.22 16.08 -14.93
CA PHE A 8 -7.59 14.68 -14.79
C PHE A 8 -8.50 14.44 -13.59
N TYR A 9 -8.11 14.90 -12.41
CA TYR A 9 -8.90 14.68 -11.20
C TYR A 9 -10.21 15.46 -11.19
N ALA A 10 -10.34 16.56 -11.94
CA ALA A 10 -11.63 17.24 -12.14
C ALA A 10 -12.53 16.55 -13.18
N SER A 11 -12.01 15.62 -13.97
CA SER A 11 -12.79 14.89 -14.97
C SER A 11 -13.72 13.85 -14.34
N PRO A 12 -14.78 13.40 -15.04
CA PRO A 12 -15.62 12.31 -14.57
C PRO A 12 -14.85 11.03 -14.27
N VAL A 13 -13.83 10.70 -15.08
CA VAL A 13 -13.00 9.50 -14.89
C VAL A 13 -12.15 9.63 -13.63
N GLY A 14 -11.45 10.76 -13.45
CA GLY A 14 -10.63 10.98 -12.26
C GLY A 14 -11.45 10.96 -10.97
N GLN A 15 -12.63 11.58 -10.97
CA GLN A 15 -13.57 11.52 -9.84
C GLN A 15 -14.05 10.09 -9.55
N LYS A 16 -14.35 9.32 -10.59
CA LYS A 16 -14.76 7.91 -10.47
C LYS A 16 -13.62 7.06 -9.88
N VAL A 17 -12.40 7.21 -10.37
CA VAL A 17 -11.21 6.49 -9.86
C VAL A 17 -11.01 6.76 -8.37
N VAL A 18 -11.00 8.03 -7.96
CA VAL A 18 -10.83 8.40 -6.55
C VAL A 18 -11.97 7.85 -5.69
N ALA A 19 -13.22 7.94 -6.16
CA ALA A 19 -14.36 7.38 -5.44
C ALA A 19 -14.24 5.86 -5.24
N LEU A 20 -13.85 5.14 -6.30
CA LEU A 20 -13.68 3.69 -6.28
C LEU A 20 -12.55 3.27 -5.32
N GLU A 21 -11.41 3.94 -5.37
CA GLU A 21 -10.29 3.67 -4.46
C GLU A 21 -10.69 3.88 -3.00
N LEU A 22 -11.34 5.01 -2.69
CA LEU A 22 -11.77 5.30 -1.32
C LEU A 22 -12.85 4.32 -0.84
N SER A 23 -13.83 3.99 -1.70
CA SER A 23 -14.83 2.97 -1.35
C SER A 23 -14.22 1.59 -1.19
N GLY A 24 -13.24 1.25 -2.03
CA GLY A 24 -12.55 -0.03 -1.99
C GLY A 24 -11.74 -0.18 -0.71
N ARG A 25 -11.02 0.88 -0.29
CA ARG A 25 -10.27 0.90 0.98
C ARG A 25 -11.17 0.67 2.19
N ARG A 26 -12.38 1.26 2.18
CA ARG A 26 -13.36 1.03 3.26
C ARG A 26 -13.89 -0.39 3.24
N ALA A 27 -14.20 -0.92 2.06
CA ALA A 27 -14.71 -2.28 1.92
C ALA A 27 -13.68 -3.33 2.35
N PHE A 28 -12.39 -3.10 2.03
CA PHE A 28 -11.28 -3.97 2.42
C PHE A 28 -10.96 -3.96 3.93
N LEU A 29 -11.64 -3.15 4.75
CA LEU A 29 -11.57 -3.29 6.21
C LEU A 29 -12.36 -4.49 6.71
N GLU A 30 -13.30 -5.00 5.91
CA GLU A 30 -14.07 -6.20 6.23
C GLU A 30 -13.32 -7.45 5.73
N PRO A 31 -12.90 -8.39 6.62
CA PRO A 31 -12.07 -9.53 6.24
C PRO A 31 -12.67 -10.41 5.14
N ASP A 32 -13.98 -10.62 5.18
CA ASP A 32 -14.70 -11.43 4.18
C ASP A 32 -14.62 -10.82 2.77
N VAL A 33 -14.59 -9.48 2.68
CA VAL A 33 -14.46 -8.77 1.41
C VAL A 33 -13.04 -8.92 0.85
N GLU A 34 -12.04 -8.80 1.71
CA GLU A 34 -10.64 -9.00 1.31
C GLU A 34 -10.41 -10.44 0.83
N GLU A 35 -10.84 -11.43 1.61
CA GLU A 35 -10.64 -12.85 1.27
C GLU A 35 -11.29 -13.21 -0.06
N GLU A 36 -12.52 -12.76 -0.29
CA GLU A 36 -13.24 -12.99 -1.53
C GLU A 36 -12.58 -12.29 -2.72
N ALA A 37 -12.11 -11.05 -2.55
CA ALA A 37 -11.38 -10.34 -3.60
C ALA A 37 -10.05 -11.03 -3.95
N ARG A 38 -9.31 -11.53 -2.94
CA ARG A 38 -8.10 -12.34 -3.16
C ARG A 38 -8.43 -13.63 -3.91
N ARG A 39 -9.51 -14.32 -3.55
CA ARG A 39 -9.97 -15.51 -4.25
C ARG A 39 -10.31 -15.23 -5.71
N ILE A 40 -11.10 -14.19 -5.98
CA ILE A 40 -11.46 -13.77 -7.34
C ILE A 40 -10.20 -13.45 -8.16
N TRP A 41 -9.21 -12.78 -7.56
CA TRP A 41 -7.96 -12.48 -8.24
C TRP A 41 -7.16 -13.74 -8.58
N ARG A 42 -7.02 -14.69 -7.63
CA ARG A 42 -6.33 -15.98 -7.87
C ARG A 42 -6.97 -16.78 -9.00
N ASP A 43 -8.30 -16.73 -9.09
CA ASP A 43 -9.07 -17.44 -10.12
C ASP A 43 -9.09 -16.70 -11.48
N SER A 44 -8.64 -15.43 -11.52
CA SER A 44 -8.66 -14.62 -12.74
C SER A 44 -7.61 -15.08 -13.75
N PRO A 45 -7.98 -15.37 -15.01
CA PRO A 45 -7.02 -15.70 -16.06
C PRO A 45 -5.98 -14.59 -16.23
N GLU A 46 -4.70 -14.96 -16.34
CA GLU A 46 -3.65 -13.95 -16.50
C GLU A 46 -3.84 -13.07 -17.75
N ALA A 47 -4.37 -13.68 -18.81
CA ALA A 47 -4.68 -13.03 -20.07
C ALA A 47 -6.03 -12.28 -20.08
N ALA A 48 -6.74 -12.17 -18.96
CA ALA A 48 -7.93 -11.33 -18.88
C ALA A 48 -7.55 -9.85 -19.11
N PRO A 49 -8.30 -9.09 -19.94
CA PRO A 49 -8.00 -7.67 -20.19
C PRO A 49 -7.87 -6.84 -18.90
N HIS A 50 -8.76 -7.08 -17.94
CA HIS A 50 -8.72 -6.45 -16.62
C HIS A 50 -7.43 -6.77 -15.87
N ALA A 51 -7.08 -8.05 -15.77
CA ALA A 51 -5.89 -8.48 -15.05
C ALA A 51 -4.58 -7.94 -15.67
N ARG A 52 -4.52 -7.81 -17.00
CA ARG A 52 -3.41 -7.12 -17.67
C ARG A 52 -3.34 -5.63 -17.32
N ALA A 53 -4.49 -4.94 -17.28
CA ALA A 53 -4.53 -3.53 -16.93
C ALA A 53 -4.08 -3.28 -15.48
N ILE A 54 -4.50 -4.13 -14.53
CA ILE A 54 -4.02 -4.05 -13.14
C ILE A 54 -2.52 -4.28 -13.05
N ARG A 55 -1.98 -5.28 -13.76
CA ARG A 55 -0.51 -5.50 -13.82
C ARG A 55 0.25 -4.30 -14.36
N ALA A 56 -0.21 -3.70 -15.46
CA ALA A 56 0.41 -2.50 -16.01
C ALA A 56 0.35 -1.31 -15.02
N TYR A 57 -0.77 -1.17 -14.30
CA TYR A 57 -0.94 -0.15 -13.26
C TYR A 57 0.01 -0.36 -12.08
N MET A 58 0.17 -1.60 -11.62
CA MET A 58 1.09 -1.97 -10.56
C MET A 58 2.55 -1.67 -10.94
N GLU A 59 2.92 -2.01 -12.18
CA GLU A 59 4.28 -1.83 -12.71
C GLU A 59 4.65 -0.35 -12.87
N VAL A 60 3.81 0.45 -13.54
CA VAL A 60 4.12 1.88 -13.78
C VAL A 60 4.26 2.68 -12.49
N ASN A 61 3.57 2.23 -11.44
CA ASN A 61 3.56 2.89 -10.13
C ASN A 61 4.52 2.25 -9.12
N ASP A 62 5.20 1.15 -9.48
CA ASP A 62 6.12 0.39 -8.63
C ASP A 62 5.52 0.05 -7.25
N LEU A 63 4.25 -0.36 -7.24
CA LEU A 63 3.45 -0.39 -6.01
C LEU A 63 3.91 -1.47 -5.04
N VAL A 64 4.33 -2.65 -5.53
CA VAL A 64 4.83 -3.71 -4.63
C VAL A 64 6.06 -3.22 -3.89
N GLU A 65 7.07 -2.74 -4.61
CA GLU A 65 8.34 -2.34 -4.01
C GLU A 65 8.16 -1.22 -3.00
N ARG A 66 7.40 -0.18 -3.37
CA ARG A 66 7.12 0.95 -2.47
C ARG A 66 6.36 0.53 -1.22
N ASN A 67 5.42 -0.41 -1.31
CA ASN A 67 4.69 -0.89 -0.13
C ASN A 67 5.57 -1.81 0.73
N VAL A 68 6.42 -2.65 0.15
CA VAL A 68 7.38 -3.48 0.91
C VAL A 68 8.33 -2.59 1.70
N ILE A 69 8.94 -1.59 1.06
CA ILE A 69 9.83 -0.63 1.72
C ILE A 69 9.08 0.11 2.84
N ALA A 70 7.84 0.56 2.58
CA ALA A 70 7.04 1.26 3.57
C ALA A 70 6.72 0.36 4.79
N SER A 71 6.31 -0.89 4.57
CA SER A 71 6.01 -1.86 5.62
C SER A 71 7.25 -2.18 6.46
N MET A 72 8.38 -2.50 5.83
CA MET A 72 9.61 -2.81 6.56
C MET A 72 10.13 -1.62 7.39
N ASN A 73 10.00 -0.39 6.87
CA ASN A 73 10.34 0.81 7.62
C ASN A 73 9.38 1.06 8.79
N ALA A 74 8.09 0.76 8.61
CA ALA A 74 7.09 0.85 9.66
C ALA A 74 7.38 -0.15 10.79
N ASP A 75 7.69 -1.40 10.44
CA ASP A 75 8.03 -2.46 11.39
C ASP A 75 9.32 -2.13 12.14
N PHE A 76 10.34 -1.63 11.44
CA PHE A 76 11.59 -1.18 12.07
C PHE A 76 11.33 -0.07 13.07
N THR A 77 10.55 0.94 12.67
CA THR A 77 10.23 2.09 13.51
C THR A 77 9.45 1.65 14.75
N PHE A 78 8.47 0.75 14.58
CA PHE A 78 7.69 0.18 15.68
C PHE A 78 8.58 -0.61 16.65
N LEU A 79 9.36 -1.59 16.16
CA LEU A 79 10.17 -2.46 17.00
C LEU A 79 11.29 -1.70 17.73
N ARG A 80 11.95 -0.75 17.05
CA ARG A 80 12.95 0.13 17.68
C ARG A 80 12.34 0.92 18.83
N ALA A 81 11.11 1.40 18.66
CA ALA A 81 10.39 2.16 19.67
C ALA A 81 9.82 1.28 20.80
N TYR A 82 9.44 0.04 20.49
CA TYR A 82 8.93 -0.95 21.43
C TYR A 82 10.00 -1.39 22.44
N PHE A 83 11.20 -1.71 21.94
CA PHE A 83 12.34 -2.14 22.76
C PHE A 83 13.20 -0.98 23.27
N GLU A 84 12.68 0.25 23.24
CA GLU A 84 13.46 1.40 23.69
C GLU A 84 13.81 1.28 25.18
N GLY A 85 15.11 1.22 25.48
CA GLY A 85 15.63 1.07 26.84
C GLY A 85 15.90 -0.38 27.26
N ASP A 86 15.55 -1.36 26.42
CA ASP A 86 16.00 -2.75 26.57
C ASP A 86 17.46 -2.87 26.13
N ALA A 87 18.33 -3.35 27.03
CA ALA A 87 19.76 -3.49 26.76
C ALA A 87 20.11 -4.77 25.96
N ASP A 88 19.20 -5.74 25.93
CA ASP A 88 19.40 -7.04 25.29
C ASP A 88 18.98 -7.01 23.80
N VAL A 89 18.14 -6.07 23.40
CA VAL A 89 17.71 -5.87 22.01
C VAL A 89 18.43 -4.69 21.38
N ASN A 90 19.17 -4.96 20.30
CA ASN A 90 19.83 -3.92 19.51
C ASN A 90 19.24 -3.82 18.10
N GLU A 91 19.56 -2.71 17.43
CA GLU A 91 19.08 -2.39 16.08
C GLU A 91 19.41 -3.46 15.04
N ALA A 92 20.57 -4.10 15.12
CA ALA A 92 20.98 -5.12 14.17
C ALA A 92 20.14 -6.40 14.28
N LEU A 93 19.69 -6.76 15.49
CA LEU A 93 18.75 -7.87 15.70
C LEU A 93 17.39 -7.55 15.08
N ILE A 94 16.86 -6.35 15.33
CA ILE A 94 15.58 -5.89 14.76
C ILE A 94 15.64 -5.93 13.23
N LEU A 95 16.71 -5.39 12.62
CA LEU A 95 16.89 -5.41 11.17
C LEU A 95 16.99 -6.84 10.61
N ALA A 96 17.73 -7.72 11.28
CA ALA A 96 17.87 -9.11 10.86
C ALA A 96 16.52 -9.86 10.90
N ASP A 97 15.66 -9.55 11.86
CA ASP A 97 14.34 -10.14 11.99
C ASP A 97 13.39 -9.63 10.90
N ILE A 98 13.34 -8.32 10.66
CA ILE A 98 12.51 -7.74 9.59
C ILE A 98 12.96 -8.24 8.22
N TRP A 99 14.28 -8.33 7.99
CA TRP A 99 14.81 -8.83 6.72
C TRP A 99 14.44 -10.29 6.45
N ARG A 100 14.26 -11.09 7.51
CA ARG A 100 13.81 -12.48 7.39
C ARG A 100 12.37 -12.59 6.90
N GLU A 101 11.56 -11.56 7.18
CA GLU A 101 10.15 -11.49 6.78
C GLU A 101 9.92 -10.78 5.44
N GLU A 102 10.97 -10.27 4.78
CA GLU A 102 10.85 -9.50 3.53
C GLU A 102 10.07 -10.25 2.45
N ASP A 103 10.39 -11.52 2.21
CA ASP A 103 9.69 -12.36 1.23
C ASP A 103 8.19 -12.52 1.57
N ASN A 104 7.86 -12.67 2.87
CA ASN A 104 6.48 -12.80 3.33
C ASN A 104 5.71 -11.49 3.18
N ILE A 105 6.32 -10.38 3.60
CA ILE A 105 5.76 -9.03 3.44
C ILE A 105 5.52 -8.74 1.95
N ARG A 106 6.46 -9.11 1.08
CA ARG A 106 6.33 -8.93 -0.37
C ARG A 106 5.21 -9.76 -0.96
N ALA A 107 5.14 -11.05 -0.62
CA ALA A 107 4.10 -11.93 -1.11
C ALA A 107 2.70 -11.44 -0.70
N ASP A 108 2.53 -11.07 0.57
CA ASP A 108 1.25 -10.57 1.08
C ASP A 108 0.90 -9.20 0.50
N SER A 109 1.85 -8.25 0.50
CA SER A 109 1.63 -6.92 -0.08
C SER A 109 1.23 -7.00 -1.55
N ALA A 110 1.89 -7.87 -2.33
CA ALA A 110 1.55 -8.07 -3.73
C ALA A 110 0.14 -8.63 -3.89
N GLU A 111 -0.20 -9.73 -3.21
CA GLU A 111 -1.53 -10.34 -3.31
C GLU A 111 -2.63 -9.35 -2.88
N TRP A 112 -2.43 -8.67 -1.75
CA TRP A 112 -3.36 -7.66 -1.23
C TRP A 112 -3.59 -6.55 -2.26
N LEU A 113 -2.52 -5.95 -2.81
CA LEU A 113 -2.61 -4.84 -3.77
C LEU A 113 -3.28 -5.26 -5.07
N PHE A 114 -2.94 -6.44 -5.59
CA PHE A 114 -3.56 -6.94 -6.82
C PHE A 114 -5.05 -7.19 -6.63
N ALA A 115 -5.45 -7.85 -5.53
CA ALA A 115 -6.85 -8.11 -5.21
C ALA A 115 -7.64 -6.81 -5.01
N TYR A 116 -7.07 -5.88 -4.24
CA TYR A 116 -7.64 -4.56 -3.98
C TYR A 116 -7.89 -3.78 -5.26
N LEU A 117 -6.87 -3.62 -6.10
CA LEU A 117 -7.01 -2.85 -7.33
C LEU A 117 -7.91 -3.53 -8.36
N ALA A 118 -7.86 -4.86 -8.46
CA ALA A 118 -8.75 -5.61 -9.33
C ALA A 118 -10.22 -5.42 -8.92
N MET A 119 -10.53 -5.43 -7.62
CA MET A 119 -11.87 -5.18 -7.10
C MET A 119 -12.27 -3.71 -7.30
N ALA A 120 -11.44 -2.77 -6.83
CA ALA A 120 -11.72 -1.34 -6.87
C ALA A 120 -11.94 -0.82 -8.31
N TYR A 121 -11.14 -1.28 -9.27
CA TYR A 121 -11.25 -0.85 -10.66
C TYR A 121 -12.18 -1.72 -11.52
N GLY A 122 -12.79 -2.76 -10.97
CA GLY A 122 -13.77 -3.59 -11.69
C GLY A 122 -14.89 -2.79 -12.39
N PRO A 123 -15.40 -1.69 -11.81
CA PRO A 123 -16.41 -0.84 -12.45
C PRO A 123 -15.91 0.11 -13.55
N LEU A 124 -14.60 0.17 -13.83
CA LEU A 124 -14.06 1.01 -14.92
C LEU A 124 -14.25 0.33 -16.27
N SER A 125 -14.61 1.11 -17.30
CA SER A 125 -14.53 0.64 -18.68
C SER A 125 -13.07 0.49 -19.12
N PRO A 126 -12.78 -0.26 -20.20
CA PRO A 126 -11.43 -0.35 -20.76
C PRO A 126 -10.82 1.02 -21.07
N GLU A 127 -11.63 1.96 -21.59
CA GLU A 127 -11.20 3.32 -21.93
C GLU A 127 -10.92 4.15 -20.68
N GLU A 128 -11.77 4.05 -19.65
CA GLU A 128 -11.55 4.72 -18.36
C GLU A 128 -10.29 4.21 -17.66
N MET A 129 -10.05 2.90 -17.67
CA MET A 129 -8.84 2.31 -17.10
C MET A 129 -7.58 2.71 -17.88
N GLN A 130 -7.65 2.80 -19.21
CA GLN A 130 -6.55 3.34 -20.01
C GLN A 130 -6.27 4.82 -19.71
N ALA A 131 -7.32 5.64 -19.54
CA ALA A 131 -7.16 7.04 -19.16
C ALA A 131 -6.51 7.20 -17.78
N ASN A 132 -6.89 6.35 -16.81
CA ASN A 132 -6.24 6.29 -15.50
C ASN A 132 -4.76 5.91 -15.63
N LEU A 133 -4.45 4.84 -16.37
CA LEU A 133 -3.08 4.38 -16.57
C LEU A 133 -2.20 5.43 -17.28
N ALA A 134 -2.75 6.14 -18.27
CA ALA A 134 -2.05 7.17 -19.02
C ALA A 134 -1.53 8.30 -18.12
N LEU A 135 -2.27 8.67 -17.06
CA LEU A 135 -1.81 9.68 -16.10
C LEU A 135 -0.47 9.29 -15.47
N TRP A 136 -0.34 8.04 -15.01
CA TRP A 136 0.86 7.57 -14.31
C TRP A 136 2.09 7.43 -15.22
N HIS A 137 1.89 7.37 -16.53
CA HIS A 137 2.99 7.46 -17.52
C HIS A 137 3.49 8.90 -17.75
N THR A 138 2.78 9.93 -17.29
CA THR A 138 3.24 11.33 -17.39
C THR A 138 4.31 11.64 -16.33
N ALA A 139 5.07 12.71 -16.55
CA ALA A 139 6.04 13.18 -15.55
C ALA A 139 5.33 13.66 -14.28
N GLU A 140 4.18 14.32 -14.45
CA GLU A 140 3.34 14.84 -13.39
C GLU A 140 2.71 13.72 -12.55
N GLY A 141 2.23 12.64 -13.19
CA GLY A 141 1.69 11.47 -12.50
C GLY A 141 2.75 10.75 -11.67
N ARG A 142 3.96 10.55 -12.20
CA ARG A 142 5.08 9.99 -11.43
C ARG A 142 5.47 10.88 -10.25
N ALA A 143 5.51 12.20 -10.46
CA ALA A 143 5.80 13.15 -9.39
C ALA A 143 4.72 13.12 -8.29
N LEU A 144 3.44 13.01 -8.67
CA LEU A 144 2.35 12.84 -7.73
C LEU A 144 2.47 11.53 -6.94
N ASN A 145 2.75 10.40 -7.60
CA ASN A 145 2.92 9.12 -6.92
C ASN A 145 4.04 9.20 -5.86
N GLY A 146 5.19 9.78 -6.23
CA GLY A 146 6.29 10.01 -5.29
C GLY A 146 5.85 10.85 -4.09
N ALA A 147 5.21 12.00 -4.34
CA ALA A 147 4.74 12.88 -3.27
C ALA A 147 3.69 12.22 -2.36
N LEU A 148 2.81 11.37 -2.89
CA LEU A 148 1.86 10.59 -2.09
C LEU A 148 2.60 9.63 -1.16
N PHE A 149 3.55 8.84 -1.68
CA PHE A 149 4.32 7.91 -0.84
C PHE A 149 5.18 8.63 0.20
N ASP A 150 5.81 9.76 -0.13
CA ASP A 150 6.60 10.54 0.82
C ASP A 150 5.70 11.04 1.98
N GLY A 151 4.51 11.56 1.64
CA GLY A 151 3.55 12.04 2.62
C GLY A 151 2.99 10.92 3.51
N PHE A 152 2.61 9.79 2.91
CA PHE A 152 2.13 8.63 3.66
C PHE A 152 3.21 8.01 4.54
N SER A 153 4.44 7.90 4.04
CA SER A 153 5.56 7.34 4.81
C SER A 153 5.82 8.13 6.08
N ALA A 154 5.82 9.47 6.01
CA ALA A 154 5.99 10.31 7.19
C ALA A 154 4.90 10.07 8.25
N MET A 155 3.64 9.95 7.81
CA MET A 155 2.52 9.66 8.70
C MET A 155 2.63 8.26 9.34
N VAL A 156 2.92 7.23 8.53
CA VAL A 156 3.03 5.84 9.00
C VAL A 156 4.18 5.71 10.00
N THR A 157 5.36 6.29 9.71
CA THR A 157 6.49 6.29 10.64
C THR A 157 6.10 6.89 12.00
N SER A 158 5.41 8.05 12.01
CA SER A 158 4.97 8.68 13.26
C SER A 158 4.04 7.77 14.07
N VAL A 159 3.04 7.17 13.42
CA VAL A 159 2.08 6.27 14.07
C VAL A 159 2.76 5.01 14.59
N SER A 160 3.64 4.40 13.79
CA SER A 160 4.40 3.21 14.19
C SER A 160 5.29 3.47 15.40
N GLU A 161 5.97 4.62 15.45
CA GLU A 161 6.79 4.99 16.60
C GLU A 161 5.94 5.18 17.87
N GLU A 162 4.85 5.93 17.77
CA GLU A 162 3.95 6.17 18.90
C GLU A 162 3.35 4.86 19.44
N LEU A 163 2.91 3.99 18.53
CA LEU A 163 2.35 2.68 18.87
C LEU A 163 3.41 1.77 19.51
N GLY A 164 4.62 1.73 18.97
CA GLY A 164 5.73 0.95 19.53
C GLY A 164 6.03 1.36 20.97
N ARG A 165 6.21 2.65 21.24
CA ARG A 165 6.43 3.16 22.60
C ARG A 165 5.26 2.86 23.53
N ALA A 166 4.02 2.94 23.04
CA ALA A 166 2.84 2.64 23.84
C ALA A 166 2.78 1.16 24.23
N ALA A 167 3.03 0.25 23.28
CA ALA A 167 3.05 -1.18 23.51
C ALA A 167 4.19 -1.60 24.45
N GLY A 168 5.40 -1.05 24.27
CA GLY A 168 6.54 -1.35 25.16
C GLY A 168 6.28 -0.94 26.61
N ARG A 169 5.64 0.22 26.83
CA ARG A 169 5.23 0.65 28.18
C ARG A 169 4.21 -0.28 28.83
N LEU A 170 3.29 -0.86 28.06
CA LEU A 170 2.29 -1.79 28.59
C LEU A 170 2.95 -3.09 29.05
N LEU A 171 3.90 -3.63 28.28
CA LEU A 171 4.64 -4.84 28.68
C LEU A 171 5.37 -4.64 30.01
N MET A 172 6.10 -3.53 30.16
CA MET A 172 6.80 -3.20 31.41
C MET A 172 5.85 -3.08 32.62
N GLN A 173 4.58 -2.73 32.40
CA GLN A 173 3.58 -2.66 33.47
C GLN A 173 3.04 -4.03 33.87
N GLU A 174 2.98 -4.99 32.94
CA GLU A 174 2.55 -6.38 33.23
C GLU A 174 3.64 -7.19 33.94
N GLU A 175 4.92 -6.80 33.80
CA GLU A 175 6.06 -7.43 34.48
C GLU A 175 6.32 -6.92 35.91
N LEU A 176 5.59 -5.89 36.37
CA LEU A 176 5.67 -5.29 37.72
C LEU A 176 4.60 -5.84 38.69
#